data_AF-A0A853BPV0-F1
#
_entry.id   AF-A0A853BPV0-F1
#
_cell.length_a   1.000
_cell.length_b   1.000
_cell.length_c   1.000
_cell.angle_alpha   90.00
_cell.angle_beta   90.00
_cell.angle_gamma   90.00
#
_symmetry.space_group_name_H-M   'P 1'
#
loop_
_entity.id
_entity.type
_entity.pdbx_description
1 polymer ?
#
loop_
_entity_poly.entity_id
_entity_poly.type
_entity_poly.pdbx_seq_one_letter_code
_entity_poly.pdbx_strand_id
1 'polypeptide(L)'
;MSASAEDPAASGVDIEHLAAVLVRRRRELAGGTAVIGASGVVHRVHETVWAGVRVPATACRAASDPLRLRPAHGPVTCRRCLRRTTGRDTGVPEGQTELSV
;
A
#
# COMPACT_ATOMS: atom_id res chain seq x y z
N MET A 1 15.96 -33.09 11.42
CA MET A 1 15.21 -31.92 10.93
C MET A 1 15.66 -31.69 9.49
N SER A 2 15.00 -32.34 8.53
CA SER A 2 15.38 -32.25 7.12
C SER A 2 14.68 -31.05 6.50
N ALA A 3 15.46 -30.11 5.95
CA ALA A 3 14.96 -29.03 5.12
C ALA A 3 14.43 -29.64 3.81
N SER A 4 13.14 -29.50 3.56
CA SER A 4 12.58 -29.75 2.23
C SER A 4 13.24 -28.77 1.28
N ALA A 5 13.94 -29.29 0.27
CA ALA A 5 14.44 -28.48 -0.83
C ALA A 5 13.22 -27.90 -1.55
N GLU A 6 13.00 -26.59 -1.43
CA GLU A 6 12.00 -25.88 -2.20
C GLU A 6 12.38 -25.99 -3.69
N ASP A 7 11.43 -26.42 -4.52
CA ASP A 7 11.64 -26.53 -5.96
C ASP A 7 11.71 -25.10 -6.55
N PRO A 8 12.87 -24.68 -7.10
CA PRO A 8 13.03 -23.32 -7.62
C PRO A 8 12.05 -23.01 -8.75
N ALA A 9 11.58 -24.01 -9.52
CA ALA A 9 10.60 -23.80 -10.57
C ALA A 9 9.20 -23.47 -10.01
N ALA A 10 8.82 -24.08 -8.88
CA ALA A 10 7.56 -23.77 -8.20
C ALA A 10 7.56 -22.34 -7.63
N SER A 11 8.68 -21.92 -7.03
CA SER A 11 8.82 -20.55 -6.50
C SER A 11 8.74 -19.46 -7.57
N GLY A 12 9.20 -19.74 -8.80
CA GLY A 12 9.05 -18.82 -9.94
C GLY A 12 7.57 -18.56 -10.23
N VAL A 13 6.80 -19.63 -10.47
CA VAL A 13 5.37 -19.55 -10.79
C VAL A 13 4.58 -18.76 -9.74
N ASP A 14 4.91 -18.93 -8.46
CA ASP A 14 4.26 -18.19 -7.36
C ASP A 14 4.58 -16.68 -7.41
N ILE A 15 5.82 -16.31 -7.74
CA ILE A 15 6.24 -14.91 -7.91
C ILE A 15 5.54 -14.28 -9.11
N GLU A 16 5.52 -14.94 -10.27
CA GLU A 16 4.82 -14.43 -11.46
C GLU A 16 3.32 -14.28 -11.20
N HIS A 17 2.71 -15.24 -10.51
CA HIS A 17 1.31 -15.16 -10.13
C HIS A 17 1.03 -13.97 -9.22
N LEU A 18 1.84 -13.78 -8.17
CA LEU A 18 1.73 -12.64 -7.26
C LEU A 18 1.90 -11.31 -8.01
N ALA A 19 2.88 -11.20 -8.90
CA ALA A 19 3.10 -10.01 -9.71
C ALA A 19 1.87 -9.69 -10.58
N ALA A 20 1.27 -10.70 -11.22
CA ALA A 20 0.06 -10.54 -12.02
C ALA A 20 -1.13 -10.05 -11.16
N VAL A 21 -1.31 -10.61 -9.96
CA VAL A 21 -2.33 -10.15 -9.01
C VAL A 21 -2.09 -8.69 -8.64
N LEU A 22 -0.87 -8.30 -8.29
CA LEU A 22 -0.54 -6.92 -7.92
C LEU A 22 -0.78 -5.93 -9.06
N VAL A 23 -0.41 -6.29 -10.29
CA VAL A 23 -0.69 -5.46 -11.48
C VAL A 23 -2.18 -5.27 -11.68
N ARG A 24 -2.98 -6.33 -11.55
CA ARG A 24 -4.45 -6.23 -11.63
C ARG A 24 -5.00 -5.32 -10.54
N ARG A 25 -4.57 -5.50 -9.29
CA ARG A 25 -5.00 -4.70 -8.13
C ARG A 25 -4.67 -3.23 -8.30
N ARG A 26 -3.49 -2.92 -8.85
CA ARG A 26 -3.10 -1.55 -9.20
C ARG A 26 -4.08 -0.93 -10.19
N ARG A 27 -4.42 -1.65 -11.27
CA ARG A 27 -5.37 -1.14 -12.29
C ARG A 27 -6.76 -0.89 -11.70
N GLU A 28 -7.26 -1.80 -10.87
CA GLU A 28 -8.58 -1.68 -10.22
C GLU A 28 -8.68 -0.46 -9.29
N LEU A 29 -7.56 -0.02 -8.71
CA LEU A 29 -7.50 1.03 -7.69
C LEU A 29 -6.86 2.34 -8.18
N ALA A 30 -6.50 2.41 -9.46
CA ALA A 30 -5.76 3.54 -10.03
C ALA A 30 -6.52 4.86 -9.86
N GLY A 31 -5.89 5.84 -9.21
CA GLY A 31 -6.44 7.18 -9.00
C GLY A 31 -7.72 7.27 -8.14
N GLY A 32 -8.17 6.15 -7.56
CA GLY A 32 -9.46 6.06 -6.89
C GLY A 32 -9.39 6.17 -5.36
N THR A 33 -10.43 5.63 -4.72
CA THR A 33 -10.52 5.50 -3.27
C THR A 33 -10.71 4.05 -2.85
N ALA A 34 -10.32 3.73 -1.63
CA ALA A 34 -10.43 2.37 -1.10
C ALA A 34 -10.73 2.35 0.39
N VAL A 35 -11.39 1.29 0.84
CA VAL A 35 -11.44 0.89 2.25
C VAL A 35 -10.36 -0.17 2.55
N ILE A 36 -10.03 -0.37 3.82
CA ILE A 36 -9.06 -1.38 4.28
C ILE A 36 -9.83 -2.51 4.96
N GLY A 37 -9.80 -3.71 4.38
CA GLY A 37 -10.57 -4.85 4.89
C GLY A 37 -12.07 -4.55 4.90
N ALA A 38 -12.71 -4.73 6.05
CA ALA A 38 -14.14 -4.47 6.27
C ALA A 38 -14.44 -3.08 6.89
N SER A 39 -13.49 -2.15 6.88
CA SER A 39 -13.70 -0.81 7.46
C SER A 39 -14.64 0.05 6.59
N GLY A 40 -15.37 0.98 7.22
CA GLY A 40 -16.15 2.01 6.53
C GLY A 40 -15.37 3.31 6.23
N VAL A 41 -14.05 3.32 6.49
CA VAL A 41 -13.22 4.51 6.33
C VAL A 41 -12.63 4.54 4.92
N VAL A 42 -12.96 5.56 4.15
CA VAL A 42 -12.54 5.73 2.77
C VAL A 42 -11.21 6.47 2.72
N HIS A 43 -10.21 5.85 2.10
CA HIS A 43 -8.87 6.37 1.93
C HIS A 43 -8.63 6.79 0.48
N ARG A 44 -7.81 7.84 0.31
CA ARG A 44 -7.23 8.15 -0.99
C ARG A 44 -6.20 7.10 -1.37
N VAL A 45 -6.26 6.59 -2.59
CA VAL A 45 -5.24 5.68 -3.13
C VAL A 45 -4.20 6.45 -3.94
N HIS A 46 -2.96 6.03 -3.85
CA HIS A 46 -1.85 6.41 -4.72
C HIS A 46 -1.04 5.16 -5.08
N GLU A 47 -0.04 5.30 -5.94
CA GLU A 47 0.88 4.23 -6.26
C GLU A 47 2.16 4.34 -5.42
N THR A 48 2.70 3.19 -5.02
CA THR A 48 4.03 3.08 -4.41
C THR A 48 4.76 1.86 -5.00
N VAL A 49 6.04 1.69 -4.66
CA VAL A 49 6.81 0.52 -5.06
C VAL A 49 6.96 -0.41 -3.85
N TRP A 50 6.61 -1.67 -4.03
CA TRP A 50 6.79 -2.74 -3.06
C TRP A 50 7.46 -3.93 -3.75
N ALA A 51 8.60 -4.38 -3.22
CA ALA A 51 9.41 -5.45 -3.81
C ALA A 51 9.68 -5.27 -5.32
N GLY A 52 9.95 -4.03 -5.77
CA GLY A 52 10.21 -3.71 -7.18
C GLY A 52 8.95 -3.59 -8.07
N VAL A 53 7.76 -3.87 -7.54
CA VAL A 53 6.49 -3.80 -8.27
C VAL A 53 5.70 -2.55 -7.85
N ARG A 54 5.09 -1.86 -8.83
CA ARG A 54 4.15 -0.78 -8.53
C ARG A 54 2.84 -1.35 -8.00
N VAL A 55 2.46 -0.92 -6.79
CA VAL A 55 1.27 -1.40 -6.07
C VAL A 55 0.40 -0.23 -5.59
N PRO A 56 -0.91 -0.43 -5.41
CA PRO A 56 -1.78 0.57 -4.80
C PRO A 56 -1.52 0.67 -3.30
N ALA A 57 -1.47 1.89 -2.78
CA ALA A 57 -1.31 2.16 -1.35
C ALA A 57 -2.19 3.32 -0.90
N THR A 58 -2.58 3.35 0.38
CA THR A 58 -3.27 4.51 0.93
C THR A 58 -2.31 5.69 1.07
N ALA A 59 -2.75 6.90 0.73
CA ALA A 59 -1.92 8.11 0.86
C ALA A 59 -1.42 8.35 2.30
N CYS A 60 -2.16 7.82 3.29
CA CYS A 60 -1.78 7.91 4.70
C CYS A 60 -0.86 6.77 5.19
N ARG A 61 -0.53 5.80 4.33
CA ARG A 61 0.28 4.60 4.66
C ARG A 61 -0.30 3.74 5.79
N ALA A 62 -1.63 3.72 5.95
CA ALA A 62 -2.30 2.94 7.00
C ALA A 62 -2.42 1.44 6.68
N ALA A 63 -2.24 1.07 5.41
CA ALA A 63 -2.14 -0.31 4.97
C ALA A 63 -0.87 -0.47 4.15
N SER A 64 -0.04 -1.44 4.54
CA SER A 64 1.16 -1.88 3.82
C SER A 64 0.85 -2.96 2.78
N ASP A 65 -0.17 -3.78 3.03
CA ASP A 65 -0.60 -4.86 2.13
C ASP A 65 -1.65 -4.34 1.11
N PRO A 66 -1.32 -4.30 -0.20
CA PRO A 66 -2.24 -3.87 -1.26
C PRO A 66 -3.43 -4.82 -1.46
N LEU A 67 -3.33 -6.08 -1.03
CA LEU A 67 -4.39 -7.08 -1.16
C LEU A 67 -5.54 -6.83 -0.17
N ARG A 68 -5.29 -6.07 0.91
CA ARG A 68 -6.31 -5.66 1.89
C ARG A 68 -7.16 -4.49 1.44
N LEU A 69 -6.77 -3.77 0.39
CA LEU A 69 -7.55 -2.65 -0.12
C LEU A 69 -8.80 -3.18 -0.81
N ARG A 70 -9.91 -2.47 -0.75
CA ARG A 70 -11.11 -2.76 -1.56
C ARG A 70 -11.59 -1.46 -2.19
N PRO A 71 -11.92 -1.44 -3.49
CA PRO A 71 -12.44 -0.22 -4.12
C PRO A 71 -13.62 0.33 -3.34
N ALA A 72 -13.66 1.66 -3.21
CA ALA A 72 -14.76 2.36 -2.55
C ALA A 72 -15.32 3.43 -3.48
N HIS A 73 -16.61 3.67 -3.33
CA HIS A 73 -17.32 4.74 -4.01
C HIS A 73 -17.66 5.82 -2.98
N GLY A 74 -17.22 7.05 -3.21
CA GLY A 74 -17.50 8.18 -2.33
C GLY A 74 -16.26 8.99 -1.94
N PRO A 75 -16.45 10.08 -1.17
CA PRO A 75 -15.37 10.97 -0.77
C PRO A 75 -14.46 10.33 0.29
N VAL A 76 -13.22 10.81 0.35
CA VAL A 76 -12.25 10.41 1.38
C VAL A 76 -12.75 10.82 2.76
N THR A 77 -12.95 9.84 3.65
CA THR A 77 -13.34 10.09 5.06
C THR A 77 -12.18 9.91 6.04
N CYS A 78 -11.04 9.36 5.59
CA CYS A 78 -9.85 9.24 6.42
C CYS A 78 -9.24 10.61 6.74
N ARG A 79 -9.25 11.00 8.02
CA ARG A 79 -8.68 12.26 8.51
C ARG A 79 -7.21 12.47 8.12
N ARG A 80 -6.39 11.40 8.11
CA ARG A 80 -4.96 11.49 7.71
C ARG A 80 -4.82 11.78 6.21
N CYS A 81 -5.63 11.14 5.36
CA CYS A 81 -5.64 11.41 3.92
C CYS A 81 -6.11 12.83 3.61
N LEU A 82 -7.13 13.32 4.32
CA LEU A 82 -7.62 14.70 4.17
C LEU A 82 -6.53 15.72 4.51
N ARG A 83 -5.85 15.58 5.67
CA ARG A 83 -4.75 16.48 6.09
C ARG A 83 -3.58 16.50 5.11
N ARG A 84 -3.23 15.35 4.52
CA ARG A 84 -2.17 15.26 3.51
C ARG A 84 -2.55 15.93 2.19
N THR A 85 -3.84 15.97 1.85
CA THR A 85 -4.32 16.61 0.62
C THR A 85 -4.32 18.15 0.74
N THR A 86 -4.46 18.69 1.94
CA THR A 86 -4.44 20.14 2.20
C THR A 86 -3.04 20.75 2.27
N GLY A 87 -1.98 20.04 1.86
CA GLY A 87 -0.64 20.61 1.69
C GLY A 87 0.11 20.95 2.98
N ARG A 88 -0.32 20.48 4.16
CA ARG A 88 0.58 20.49 5.33
C ARG A 88 1.59 19.38 5.15
N ASP A 89 2.71 19.74 4.55
CA ASP A 89 3.88 18.88 4.51
C ASP A 89 4.24 18.51 5.94
N THR A 90 4.21 17.23 6.25
CA THR A 90 4.64 16.70 7.55
C THR A 90 6.15 16.56 7.53
N GLY A 91 6.85 17.64 7.18
CA GLY A 91 8.28 17.74 7.39
C GLY A 91 8.53 17.53 8.87
N VAL A 92 9.50 16.67 9.19
CA VAL A 92 9.99 16.55 10.56
C VAL A 92 10.69 17.87 10.87
N PRO A 93 10.32 18.61 11.93
CA PRO A 93 11.02 19.83 12.31
C PRO A 93 12.51 19.58 12.47
N GLU A 94 13.34 20.55 12.06
CA GLU A 94 14.80 20.48 12.24
C GLU A 94 15.14 20.15 13.71
N GLY A 95 16.08 19.23 13.92
CA GLY A 95 16.47 18.73 15.24
C GLY A 95 15.67 17.52 15.77
N GLN A 96 14.55 17.12 15.14
CA GLN A 96 13.83 15.89 15.52
C GLN A 96 14.32 14.62 14.82
N THR A 97 15.30 14.73 13.92
CA THR A 97 16.01 13.60 13.32
C THR A 97 17.33 13.29 14.00
N GLU A 98 17.73 14.09 14.99
CA GLU A 98 18.98 13.91 15.71
C GLU A 98 18.72 13.08 16.97
N LEU A 99 19.40 11.94 17.07
CA LEU A 99 19.51 11.19 18.31
C LEU A 99 20.71 11.76 19.06
N SER A 100 20.46 12.51 20.13
CA SER A 100 21.50 12.88 21.08
C SER A 100 21.91 11.63 21.86
N VAL A 101 23.17 11.22 21.68
CA VAL A 101 23.82 10.16 22.45
C VAL A 101 24.61 10.81 23.59
#